data_AF-A0ABD6MFD9-F1
#
_entry.id   AF-A0ABD6MFD9-F1
#
_cell.length_a   1.000
_cell.length_b   1.000
_cell.length_c   1.000
_cell.angle_alpha   90.00
_cell.angle_beta   90.00
_cell.angle_gamma   90.00
#
_symmetry.space_group_name_H-M   'P 1'
#
loop_
_entity.id
_entity.type
_entity.pdbx_description
1 polymer ?
#
loop_
_entity_poly.entity_id
_entity_poly.type
_entity_poly.pdbx_seq_one_letter_code
_entity_poly.pdbx_strand_id
1 'polypeptide(L)'
;MRGDLLADPVEGLDEALAAVDAFDGALVAGLLRPGAAQAAAVAGLAEAVAGTPLAARVAEAAERAAAGAAGEDHFVALAAARSALLGSVHDALAQRIDEAVGRPAPEVESSPAVAGETPPPAAAGPEHGANLLAAARSWLCDLARSGWRGIDHELVAGAAPVVSAMLPDPGLRRRATLLDGFAAELAASCPGATLERVPVRRWADLWSRALLLTVPGSAGEWSDGSVTGRLLPLGVDVQEHATAVQAQVHAVFEPADGGAPRLVRAGVSAPKPDTVVGAGLWQLLRPRMSLLGAVSEGRSMELDAMPVTAEGDLLWDEERARAGEPADPFATARVRLAAATAAPVVPLDRHPVRIAVPVLLEGYAAHSEEGGLAFDLAGRPLAVDTDRMPAAGPLTPEAVAASHACVGLLRWDAGEFLLQPLAVETTVRKKTVAVHAGAWAGGTTDKAGVRAEKAATDAVAVLRERAGRLLRK
;
A
#
# COMPACT_ATOMS: atom_id res chain seq x y z
N MET A 1 20.16 -12.30 6.20
CA MET A 1 18.99 -12.70 5.39
C MET A 1 19.40 -13.84 4.47
N ARG A 2 18.53 -14.82 4.27
CA ARG A 2 18.75 -15.98 3.40
C ARG A 2 18.15 -15.73 2.01
N GLY A 3 18.99 -15.36 1.04
CA GLY A 3 18.56 -15.01 -0.32
C GLY A 3 18.05 -16.20 -1.15
N ASP A 4 18.50 -17.42 -0.83
CA ASP A 4 18.02 -18.67 -1.44
C ASP A 4 16.50 -18.84 -1.28
N LEU A 5 15.97 -18.55 -0.09
CA LEU A 5 14.55 -18.65 0.21
C LEU A 5 13.68 -17.68 -0.61
N LEU A 6 14.22 -16.55 -1.07
CA LEU A 6 13.48 -15.61 -1.91
C LEU A 6 13.39 -16.05 -3.37
N ALA A 7 14.29 -16.92 -3.83
CA ALA A 7 14.31 -17.40 -5.22
C ALA A 7 13.60 -18.75 -5.41
N ASP A 8 13.44 -19.53 -4.34
CA ASP A 8 12.79 -20.84 -4.41
C ASP A 8 11.27 -20.70 -4.63
N PRO A 9 10.65 -21.59 -5.43
CA PRO A 9 9.22 -21.54 -5.68
C PRO A 9 8.41 -21.69 -4.38
N VAL A 10 7.21 -21.11 -4.38
CA VAL A 10 6.21 -21.27 -3.32
C VAL A 10 5.11 -22.16 -3.87
N GLU A 11 4.82 -23.26 -3.18
CA GLU A 11 3.81 -24.22 -3.61
C GLU A 11 2.43 -23.56 -3.79
N GLY A 12 1.79 -23.79 -4.94
CA GLY A 12 0.45 -23.27 -5.25
C GLY A 12 0.39 -21.78 -5.61
N LEU A 13 1.52 -21.06 -5.56
CA LEU A 13 1.58 -19.63 -5.84
C LEU A 13 1.21 -19.32 -7.30
N ASP A 14 1.85 -20.02 -8.24
CA ASP A 14 1.66 -19.80 -9.66
C ASP A 14 0.24 -20.17 -10.09
N GLU A 15 -0.31 -21.27 -9.55
CA GLU A 15 -1.69 -21.69 -9.81
C GLU A 15 -2.70 -20.66 -9.28
N ALA A 16 -2.48 -20.13 -8.07
CA ALA A 16 -3.34 -19.09 -7.51
C ALA A 16 -3.28 -17.81 -8.34
N LEU A 17 -2.08 -17.34 -8.70
CA LEU A 17 -1.91 -16.14 -9.53
C LEU A 17 -2.51 -16.30 -10.93
N ALA A 18 -2.37 -17.47 -11.55
CA ALA A 18 -2.94 -17.78 -12.84
C ALA A 18 -4.48 -17.77 -12.83
N ALA A 19 -5.12 -18.29 -11.77
CA ALA A 19 -6.57 -18.22 -11.60
C ALA A 19 -7.05 -16.75 -11.50
N VAL A 20 -6.32 -15.92 -10.75
CA VAL A 20 -6.64 -14.50 -10.62
C VAL A 20 -6.36 -13.75 -11.94
N ASP A 21 -5.27 -14.05 -12.66
CA ASP A 21 -4.97 -13.46 -13.98
C ASP A 21 -6.05 -13.79 -15.01
N ALA A 22 -6.53 -15.03 -15.05
CA ALA A 22 -7.60 -15.43 -15.93
C ALA A 22 -8.89 -14.65 -15.64
N PHE A 23 -9.26 -14.53 -14.37
CA PHE A 23 -10.43 -13.74 -13.96
C PHE A 23 -10.27 -12.25 -14.31
N ASP A 24 -9.11 -11.66 -14.07
CA ASP A 24 -8.85 -10.26 -14.42
C ASP A 24 -8.93 -10.04 -15.93
N GLY A 25 -8.47 -11.01 -16.72
CA GLY A 25 -8.65 -11.04 -18.17
C GLY A 25 -10.13 -11.05 -18.59
N ALA A 26 -11.01 -11.73 -17.85
CA ALA A 26 -12.45 -11.69 -18.11
C ALA A 26 -13.05 -10.30 -17.88
N LEU A 27 -12.58 -9.57 -16.86
CA LEU A 27 -12.98 -8.18 -16.60
C LEU A 27 -12.57 -7.20 -17.72
N VAL A 28 -11.53 -7.52 -18.51
CA VAL A 28 -11.15 -6.70 -19.67
C VAL A 28 -12.29 -6.62 -20.69
N ALA A 29 -12.92 -7.76 -20.97
CA ALA A 29 -13.99 -7.89 -21.96
C ALA A 29 -15.39 -7.63 -21.37
N GLY A 30 -15.54 -7.75 -20.05
CA GLY A 30 -16.80 -7.54 -19.35
C GLY A 30 -17.65 -8.80 -19.22
N LEU A 31 -18.56 -8.77 -18.25
CA LEU A 31 -19.38 -9.91 -17.84
C LEU A 31 -20.87 -9.77 -18.21
N LEU A 32 -21.25 -8.76 -19.00
CA LEU A 32 -22.63 -8.61 -19.49
C LEU A 32 -23.01 -9.66 -20.55
N ARG A 33 -22.08 -9.99 -21.44
CA ARG A 33 -22.24 -10.99 -22.51
C ARG A 33 -20.97 -11.84 -22.61
N PRO A 34 -20.69 -12.67 -21.61
CA PRO A 34 -19.45 -13.43 -21.56
C PRO A 34 -19.36 -14.42 -22.74
N GLY A 35 -18.19 -14.48 -23.37
CA GLY A 35 -17.84 -15.57 -24.26
C GLY A 35 -17.36 -16.80 -23.50
N ALA A 36 -17.04 -17.87 -24.22
CA ALA A 36 -16.56 -19.12 -23.62
C ALA A 36 -15.30 -18.94 -22.76
N ALA A 37 -14.38 -18.04 -23.17
CA ALA A 37 -13.16 -17.74 -22.42
C ALA A 37 -13.46 -17.05 -21.08
N GLN A 38 -14.36 -16.05 -21.06
CA GLN A 38 -14.77 -15.41 -19.80
C GLN A 38 -15.50 -16.39 -18.89
N ALA A 39 -16.40 -17.22 -19.44
CA ALA A 39 -17.10 -18.23 -18.66
C ALA A 39 -16.13 -19.24 -18.00
N ALA A 40 -15.12 -19.71 -18.76
CA ALA A 40 -14.09 -20.60 -18.23
C ALA A 40 -13.22 -19.92 -17.16
N ALA A 41 -12.84 -18.66 -17.35
CA ALA A 41 -12.05 -17.90 -16.38
C ALA A 41 -12.79 -17.71 -15.05
N VAL A 42 -14.09 -17.39 -15.09
CA VAL A 42 -14.89 -17.22 -13.87
C VAL A 42 -15.15 -18.57 -13.18
N ALA A 43 -15.32 -19.65 -13.94
CA ALA A 43 -15.40 -21.00 -13.39
C ALA A 43 -14.08 -21.42 -12.71
N GLY A 44 -12.93 -21.14 -13.32
CA GLY A 44 -11.61 -21.41 -12.73
C GLY A 44 -11.39 -20.68 -11.41
N LEU A 45 -11.90 -19.45 -11.26
CA LEU A 45 -11.89 -18.75 -9.98
C LEU A 45 -12.73 -19.48 -8.91
N ALA A 46 -13.90 -20.00 -9.28
CA ALA A 46 -14.74 -20.77 -8.37
C ALA A 46 -14.10 -22.10 -7.94
N GLU A 47 -13.45 -22.79 -8.87
CA GLU A 47 -12.69 -24.02 -8.61
C GLU A 47 -11.54 -23.77 -7.63
N ALA A 48 -10.79 -22.67 -7.81
CA ALA A 48 -9.67 -22.31 -6.93
C ALA A 48 -10.09 -22.09 -5.47
N VAL A 49 -11.36 -21.73 -5.22
CA VAL A 49 -11.90 -21.53 -3.86
C VAL A 49 -12.87 -22.64 -3.42
N ALA A 50 -12.97 -23.75 -4.17
CA ALA A 50 -13.93 -24.82 -3.91
C ALA A 50 -13.72 -25.53 -2.56
N GLY A 51 -12.50 -25.51 -2.02
CA GLY A 51 -12.16 -26.05 -0.71
C GLY A 51 -12.42 -25.11 0.47
N THR A 52 -13.01 -23.92 0.22
CA THR A 52 -13.16 -22.87 1.23
C THR A 52 -14.63 -22.65 1.63
N PRO A 53 -14.91 -21.91 2.72
CA PRO A 53 -16.27 -21.49 3.06
C PRO A 53 -16.99 -20.66 1.98
N LEU A 54 -16.27 -20.10 1.01
CA LEU A 54 -16.85 -19.33 -0.10
C LEU A 54 -17.40 -20.20 -1.23
N ALA A 55 -17.06 -21.50 -1.26
CA ALA A 55 -17.27 -22.39 -2.42
C ALA A 55 -18.68 -22.31 -3.02
N ALA A 56 -19.72 -22.52 -2.21
CA ALA A 56 -21.09 -22.54 -2.69
C ALA A 56 -21.52 -21.19 -3.30
N ARG A 57 -21.18 -20.09 -2.63
CA ARG A 57 -21.60 -18.75 -3.07
C ARG A 57 -20.85 -18.30 -4.32
N VAL A 58 -19.58 -18.66 -4.43
CA VAL A 58 -18.75 -18.33 -5.59
C VAL A 58 -19.11 -19.20 -6.79
N ALA A 59 -19.41 -20.48 -6.59
CA ALA A 59 -19.91 -21.34 -7.66
C ALA A 59 -21.22 -20.79 -8.27
N GLU A 60 -22.18 -20.43 -7.42
CA GLU A 60 -23.42 -19.78 -7.89
C GLU A 60 -23.14 -18.47 -8.64
N ALA A 61 -22.27 -17.63 -8.09
CA ALA A 61 -21.89 -16.37 -8.72
C ALA A 61 -21.21 -16.59 -10.08
N ALA A 62 -20.37 -17.61 -10.19
CA ALA A 62 -19.69 -17.98 -11.42
C ALA A 62 -20.66 -18.46 -12.49
N GLU A 63 -21.63 -19.32 -12.15
CA GLU A 63 -22.69 -19.76 -13.06
C GLU A 63 -23.52 -18.57 -13.56
N ARG A 64 -23.93 -17.66 -12.65
CA ARG A 64 -24.70 -16.47 -13.01
C ARG A 64 -23.92 -15.51 -13.87
N ALA A 65 -22.64 -15.30 -13.58
CA ALA A 65 -21.76 -14.46 -14.39
C ALA A 65 -21.53 -15.07 -15.77
N ALA A 66 -21.28 -16.38 -15.88
CA ALA A 66 -21.14 -17.08 -17.16
C ALA A 66 -22.42 -17.05 -18.02
N ALA A 67 -23.59 -16.93 -17.38
CA ALA A 67 -24.87 -16.74 -18.07
C ALA A 67 -25.19 -15.27 -18.42
N GLY A 68 -24.33 -14.31 -18.08
CA GLY A 68 -24.60 -12.87 -18.24
C GLY A 68 -25.72 -12.34 -17.33
N ALA A 69 -26.02 -13.05 -16.24
CA ALA A 69 -27.13 -12.78 -15.32
C ALA A 69 -26.67 -12.41 -13.90
N ALA A 70 -25.37 -12.08 -13.72
CA ALA A 70 -24.82 -11.69 -12.43
C ALA A 70 -25.42 -10.36 -11.93
N GLY A 71 -26.20 -10.46 -10.86
CA GLY A 71 -26.55 -9.35 -9.98
C GLY A 71 -25.41 -8.90 -9.06
N GLU A 72 -25.69 -7.87 -8.25
CA GLU A 72 -24.74 -7.24 -7.32
C GLU A 72 -24.06 -8.24 -6.39
N ASP A 73 -24.83 -9.07 -5.68
CA ASP A 73 -24.27 -10.02 -4.71
C ASP A 73 -23.32 -11.05 -5.35
N HIS A 74 -23.53 -11.37 -6.64
CA HIS A 74 -22.64 -12.27 -7.37
C HIS A 74 -21.29 -11.59 -7.64
N PHE A 75 -21.29 -10.32 -8.03
CA PHE A 75 -20.03 -9.57 -8.20
C PHE A 75 -19.29 -9.39 -6.87
N VAL A 76 -20.01 -9.17 -5.77
CA VAL A 76 -19.41 -9.13 -4.42
C VAL A 76 -18.75 -10.47 -4.09
N ALA A 77 -19.42 -11.59 -4.36
CA ALA A 77 -18.86 -12.93 -4.12
C ALA A 77 -17.61 -13.21 -4.98
N LEU A 78 -17.61 -12.81 -6.26
CA LEU A 78 -16.44 -12.95 -7.14
C LEU A 78 -15.26 -12.08 -6.69
N ALA A 79 -15.53 -10.82 -6.30
CA ALA A 79 -14.50 -9.95 -5.73
C ALA A 79 -13.94 -10.53 -4.42
N ALA A 80 -14.79 -11.10 -3.56
CA ALA A 80 -14.36 -11.75 -2.32
C ALA A 80 -13.48 -12.97 -2.59
N ALA A 81 -13.85 -13.82 -3.56
CA ALA A 81 -13.03 -14.98 -3.96
C ALA A 81 -11.65 -14.56 -4.46
N ARG A 82 -11.62 -13.54 -5.35
CA ARG A 82 -10.39 -12.98 -5.89
C ARG A 82 -9.49 -12.41 -4.78
N SER A 83 -10.05 -11.61 -3.87
CA SER A 83 -9.32 -11.06 -2.72
C SER A 83 -8.85 -12.13 -1.75
N ALA A 84 -9.63 -13.21 -1.55
CA ALA A 84 -9.23 -14.32 -0.68
C ALA A 84 -8.03 -15.10 -1.25
N LEU A 85 -7.99 -15.36 -2.57
CA LEU A 85 -6.83 -15.97 -3.22
C LEU A 85 -5.58 -15.08 -3.16
N LEU A 86 -5.73 -13.78 -3.39
CA LEU A 86 -4.61 -12.85 -3.21
C LEU A 86 -4.17 -12.76 -1.75
N GLY A 87 -5.10 -12.93 -0.80
CA GLY A 87 -4.82 -13.06 0.62
C GLY A 87 -4.02 -14.31 0.96
N SER A 88 -4.34 -15.47 0.36
CA SER A 88 -3.54 -16.69 0.57
C SER A 88 -2.14 -16.56 -0.04
N VAL A 89 -2.01 -15.91 -1.20
CA VAL A 89 -0.71 -15.58 -1.80
C VAL A 89 0.09 -14.68 -0.87
N HIS A 90 -0.54 -13.62 -0.34
CA HIS A 90 0.09 -12.73 0.63
C HIS A 90 0.62 -13.51 1.85
N ASP A 91 -0.20 -14.40 2.42
CA ASP A 91 0.15 -15.14 3.64
C ASP A 91 1.32 -16.11 3.38
N ALA A 92 1.34 -16.79 2.22
CA ALA A 92 2.44 -17.66 1.83
C ALA A 92 3.76 -16.88 1.60
N LEU A 93 3.68 -15.72 0.96
CA LEU A 93 4.85 -14.84 0.75
C LEU A 93 5.34 -14.23 2.07
N ALA A 94 4.44 -13.81 2.96
CA ALA A 94 4.79 -13.27 4.27
C ALA A 94 5.52 -14.32 5.13
N GLN A 95 5.02 -15.57 5.15
CA GLN A 95 5.71 -16.68 5.80
C GLN A 95 7.12 -16.88 5.22
N ARG A 96 7.25 -16.86 3.88
CA ARG A 96 8.56 -17.00 3.23
C ARG A 96 9.53 -15.89 3.62
N ILE A 97 9.03 -14.66 3.72
CA ILE A 97 9.83 -13.52 4.17
C ILE A 97 10.31 -13.74 5.60
N ASP A 98 9.42 -14.15 6.52
CA ASP A 98 9.78 -14.39 7.92
C ASP A 98 10.88 -15.46 8.07
N GLU A 99 10.80 -16.53 7.28
CA GLU A 99 11.86 -17.55 7.18
C GLU A 99 13.18 -16.97 6.64
N ALA A 100 13.12 -16.12 5.60
CA ALA A 100 14.29 -15.50 4.98
C ALA A 100 15.01 -14.51 5.90
N VAL A 101 14.26 -13.75 6.70
CA VAL A 101 14.81 -12.75 7.64
C VAL A 101 15.14 -13.35 8.99
N GLY A 102 14.61 -14.53 9.33
CA GLY A 102 14.86 -15.24 10.58
C GLY A 102 14.17 -14.58 11.78
N ARG A 103 13.01 -13.95 11.58
CA ARG A 103 12.25 -13.31 12.65
C ARG A 103 11.41 -14.33 13.42
N PRO A 104 11.15 -14.09 14.72
CA PRO A 104 10.20 -14.91 15.46
C PRO A 104 8.83 -14.76 14.81
N ALA A 105 8.18 -15.89 14.54
CA ALA A 105 6.77 -15.89 14.19
C ALA A 105 6.03 -15.14 15.30
N PRO A 106 5.05 -14.27 14.97
CA PRO A 106 4.19 -13.70 16.00
C PRO A 106 3.64 -14.86 16.83
N GLU A 107 3.78 -14.78 18.15
CA GLU A 107 3.06 -15.71 19.02
C GLU A 107 1.59 -15.56 18.63
N VAL A 108 1.05 -16.61 18.02
CA VAL A 108 -0.37 -16.72 17.81
C VAL A 108 -0.92 -16.86 19.22
N GLU A 109 -1.11 -15.73 19.91
CA GLU A 109 -2.23 -15.66 20.84
C GLU A 109 -3.38 -16.14 20.00
N SER A 110 -3.79 -17.37 20.28
CA SER A 110 -5.02 -17.95 19.79
C SER A 110 -6.13 -17.07 20.37
N SER A 111 -6.28 -15.88 19.79
CA SER A 111 -7.57 -15.23 19.65
C SER A 111 -8.46 -16.36 19.17
N PRO A 112 -9.49 -16.73 19.94
CA PRO A 112 -10.23 -17.94 19.67
C PRO A 112 -10.64 -17.85 18.21
N ALA A 113 -10.07 -18.74 17.39
CA ALA A 113 -10.66 -19.06 16.12
C ALA A 113 -12.10 -19.33 16.50
N VAL A 114 -13.00 -18.45 16.06
CA VAL A 114 -14.41 -18.54 16.39
C VAL A 114 -14.94 -19.72 15.59
N ALA A 115 -14.57 -20.91 16.04
CA ALA A 115 -15.16 -22.17 15.69
C ALA A 115 -16.54 -22.12 16.32
N GLY A 116 -17.52 -21.63 15.56
CA GLY A 116 -18.92 -21.92 15.80
C GLY A 116 -19.82 -20.81 16.32
N GLU A 117 -19.33 -19.60 16.59
CA GLU A 117 -20.22 -18.47 16.95
C GLU A 117 -20.07 -17.32 15.97
N THR A 118 -20.97 -17.25 14.98
CA THR A 118 -21.18 -15.98 14.27
C THR A 118 -21.36 -14.90 15.34
N PRO A 119 -20.45 -13.90 15.47
CA PRO A 119 -20.67 -12.83 16.42
C PRO A 119 -22.06 -12.27 16.13
N PRO A 120 -22.91 -12.04 17.16
CA PRO A 120 -24.22 -11.47 16.93
C PRO A 120 -24.01 -10.23 16.06
N PRO A 121 -24.81 -10.02 15.00
CA PRO A 121 -24.65 -8.83 14.18
C PRO A 121 -24.63 -7.65 15.13
N ALA A 122 -23.48 -6.95 15.20
CA ALA A 122 -23.38 -5.72 15.96
C ALA A 122 -24.62 -4.92 15.57
N ALA A 123 -25.44 -4.55 16.55
CA ALA A 123 -26.73 -3.94 16.30
C ALA A 123 -26.50 -2.74 15.38
N ALA A 124 -26.74 -2.94 14.08
CA ALA A 124 -26.41 -1.97 13.07
C ALA A 124 -27.40 -0.83 13.29
N GLY A 125 -26.93 0.23 13.96
CA GLY A 125 -27.57 1.52 13.81
C GLY A 125 -27.70 1.81 12.31
N PRO A 126 -28.69 2.63 11.90
CA PRO A 126 -28.87 2.93 10.48
C PRO A 126 -27.53 3.33 9.86
N GLU A 127 -27.02 2.50 8.94
CA GLU A 127 -25.68 2.67 8.40
C GLU A 127 -25.59 4.04 7.75
N HIS A 128 -24.75 4.89 8.33
CA HIS A 128 -24.54 6.22 7.82
C HIS A 128 -24.01 6.13 6.38
N GLY A 129 -24.77 6.67 5.42
CA GLY A 129 -24.43 6.62 4.00
C GLY A 129 -24.71 5.30 3.28
N ALA A 130 -25.54 4.38 3.82
CA ALA A 130 -25.90 3.13 3.14
C ALA A 130 -26.37 3.32 1.68
N ASN A 131 -27.16 4.36 1.41
CA ASN A 131 -27.60 4.69 0.05
C ASN A 131 -26.43 5.10 -0.87
N LEU A 132 -25.41 5.77 -0.33
CA LEU A 132 -24.20 6.15 -1.07
C LEU A 132 -23.33 4.93 -1.36
N LEU A 133 -23.21 4.01 -0.39
CA LEU A 133 -22.51 2.74 -0.57
C LEU A 133 -23.19 1.86 -1.62
N ALA A 134 -24.52 1.80 -1.62
CA ALA A 134 -25.29 1.10 -2.66
C ALA A 134 -25.09 1.75 -4.05
N ALA A 135 -25.11 3.09 -4.13
CA ALA A 135 -24.86 3.80 -5.39
C ALA A 135 -23.44 3.53 -5.93
N ALA A 136 -22.42 3.58 -5.07
CA ALA A 136 -21.05 3.23 -5.44
C ALA A 136 -20.94 1.79 -5.96
N ARG A 137 -21.61 0.86 -5.29
CA ARG A 137 -21.60 -0.55 -5.66
C ARG A 137 -22.32 -0.81 -6.99
N SER A 138 -23.44 -0.14 -7.24
CA SER A 138 -24.12 -0.19 -8.54
C SER A 138 -23.19 0.24 -9.67
N TRP A 139 -22.50 1.37 -9.51
CA TRP A 139 -21.52 1.85 -10.49
C TRP A 139 -20.38 0.85 -10.74
N LEU A 140 -19.84 0.25 -9.67
CA LEU A 140 -18.81 -0.80 -9.77
C LEU A 140 -19.32 -2.07 -10.48
N CYS A 141 -20.60 -2.42 -10.30
CA CYS A 141 -21.22 -3.54 -11.03
C CYS A 141 -21.36 -3.21 -12.52
N ASP A 142 -21.70 -1.97 -12.86
CA ASP A 142 -21.80 -1.54 -14.26
C ASP A 142 -20.43 -1.54 -14.95
N LEU A 143 -19.36 -1.19 -14.24
CA LEU A 143 -17.99 -1.38 -14.71
C LEU A 143 -17.68 -2.85 -15.01
N ALA A 144 -18.02 -3.78 -14.11
CA ALA A 144 -17.77 -5.21 -14.32
C ALA A 144 -18.57 -5.79 -15.49
N ARG A 145 -19.80 -5.30 -15.69
CA ARG A 145 -20.65 -5.68 -16.82
C ARG A 145 -20.07 -5.22 -18.15
N SER A 146 -19.70 -3.94 -18.23
CA SER A 146 -19.16 -3.33 -19.46
C SER A 146 -17.74 -3.79 -19.77
N GLY A 147 -16.96 -4.09 -18.73
CA GLY A 147 -15.54 -4.41 -18.84
C GLY A 147 -14.67 -3.21 -19.17
N TRP A 148 -13.35 -3.36 -19.00
CA TRP A 148 -12.38 -2.28 -19.23
C TRP A 148 -12.37 -1.75 -20.66
N ARG A 149 -12.62 -2.61 -21.65
CA ARG A 149 -12.74 -2.21 -23.06
C ARG A 149 -14.07 -1.52 -23.38
N GLY A 150 -15.08 -1.70 -22.54
CA GLY A 150 -16.42 -1.14 -22.71
C GLY A 150 -16.65 0.19 -21.98
N ILE A 151 -15.66 0.73 -21.25
CA ILE A 151 -15.82 2.02 -20.57
C ILE A 151 -15.91 3.17 -21.57
N ASP A 152 -16.82 4.09 -21.30
CA ASP A 152 -16.96 5.36 -22.01
C ASP A 152 -17.03 6.54 -21.02
N HIS A 153 -17.15 7.75 -21.55
CA HIS A 153 -17.20 8.96 -20.71
C HIS A 153 -18.44 9.02 -19.81
N GLU A 154 -19.57 8.44 -20.22
CA GLU A 154 -20.81 8.47 -19.45
C GLU A 154 -20.72 7.54 -18.24
N LEU A 155 -20.30 6.29 -18.46
CA LEU A 155 -20.09 5.31 -17.40
C LEU A 155 -19.07 5.79 -16.38
N VAL A 156 -17.96 6.37 -16.82
CA VAL A 156 -16.93 6.88 -15.90
C VAL A 156 -17.41 8.12 -15.14
N ALA A 157 -18.14 9.04 -15.78
CA ALA A 157 -18.70 10.21 -15.12
C ALA A 157 -19.72 9.85 -14.02
N GLY A 158 -20.31 8.65 -14.07
CA GLY A 158 -21.24 8.14 -13.06
C GLY A 158 -20.69 8.12 -11.62
N ALA A 159 -19.36 8.05 -11.43
CA ALA A 159 -18.74 8.08 -10.11
C ALA A 159 -18.80 9.45 -9.43
N ALA A 160 -18.73 10.54 -10.20
CA ALA A 160 -18.57 11.90 -9.68
C ALA A 160 -19.63 12.33 -8.65
N PRO A 161 -20.95 12.15 -8.87
CA PRO A 161 -21.96 12.53 -7.88
C PRO A 161 -21.86 11.70 -6.59
N VAL A 162 -21.50 10.42 -6.69
CA VAL A 162 -21.34 9.53 -5.54
C VAL A 162 -20.14 9.96 -4.69
N VAL A 163 -18.99 10.16 -5.32
CA VAL A 163 -17.76 10.65 -4.67
C VAL A 163 -18.01 12.01 -3.99
N SER A 164 -18.62 12.95 -4.70
CA SER A 164 -18.92 14.30 -4.19
C SER A 164 -19.82 14.25 -2.94
N ALA A 165 -20.78 13.32 -2.90
CA ALA A 165 -21.65 13.13 -1.73
C ALA A 165 -20.95 12.42 -0.55
N MET A 166 -19.98 11.55 -0.82
CA MET A 166 -19.25 10.80 0.22
C MET A 166 -18.13 11.60 0.88
N LEU A 167 -17.42 12.47 0.13
CA LEU A 167 -16.25 13.20 0.63
C LEU A 167 -16.48 14.06 1.89
N PRO A 168 -17.63 14.75 2.06
CA PRO A 168 -17.87 15.55 3.27
C PRO A 168 -17.84 14.72 4.56
N ASP A 169 -18.30 13.46 4.50
CA ASP A 169 -18.42 12.56 5.65
C ASP A 169 -17.09 11.85 5.97
N PRO A 170 -16.48 12.10 7.15
CA PRO A 170 -15.25 11.43 7.58
C PRO A 170 -15.29 9.90 7.51
N GLY A 171 -16.43 9.28 7.82
CA GLY A 171 -16.60 7.82 7.80
C GLY A 171 -16.61 7.20 6.40
N LEU A 172 -16.85 8.02 5.38
CA LEU A 172 -16.89 7.60 3.97
C LEU A 172 -15.68 8.06 3.17
N ARG A 173 -14.89 9.02 3.67
CA ARG A 173 -13.72 9.59 2.96
C ARG A 173 -12.76 8.56 2.40
N ARG A 174 -12.41 7.53 3.17
CA ARG A 174 -11.50 6.47 2.70
C ARG A 174 -12.02 5.79 1.42
N ARG A 175 -13.32 5.49 1.40
CA ARG A 175 -13.99 4.88 0.26
C ARG A 175 -14.12 5.87 -0.89
N ALA A 176 -14.48 7.12 -0.58
CA ALA A 176 -14.60 8.19 -1.55
C ALA A 176 -13.28 8.47 -2.28
N THR A 177 -12.16 8.55 -1.56
CA THR A 177 -10.82 8.76 -2.14
C THR A 177 -10.39 7.59 -3.03
N LEU A 178 -10.70 6.35 -2.64
CA LEU A 178 -10.44 5.18 -3.50
C LEU A 178 -11.25 5.25 -4.80
N LEU A 179 -12.54 5.56 -4.71
CA LEU A 179 -13.42 5.69 -5.87
C LEU A 179 -13.01 6.86 -6.77
N ASP A 180 -12.63 8.00 -6.19
CA ASP A 180 -12.14 9.19 -6.90
C ASP A 180 -10.87 8.87 -7.69
N GLY A 181 -9.88 8.26 -7.05
CA GLY A 181 -8.63 7.85 -7.72
C GLY A 181 -8.88 6.85 -8.84
N PHE A 182 -9.72 5.83 -8.59
CA PHE A 182 -10.04 4.83 -9.61
C PHE A 182 -10.79 5.46 -10.80
N ALA A 183 -11.80 6.29 -10.54
CA ALA A 183 -12.55 6.98 -11.58
C ALA A 183 -11.65 7.94 -12.40
N ALA A 184 -10.71 8.63 -11.76
CA ALA A 184 -9.76 9.50 -12.44
C ALA A 184 -8.87 8.74 -13.43
N GLU A 185 -8.40 7.54 -13.06
CA GLU A 185 -7.62 6.69 -13.97
C GLU A 185 -8.42 6.16 -15.15
N LEU A 186 -9.66 5.74 -14.90
CA LEU A 186 -10.58 5.33 -15.95
C LEU A 186 -10.85 6.50 -16.90
N ALA A 187 -11.04 7.71 -16.36
CA ALA A 187 -11.29 8.91 -17.15
C ALA A 187 -10.09 9.29 -18.04
N ALA A 188 -8.87 9.18 -17.51
CA ALA A 188 -7.64 9.38 -18.28
C ALA A 188 -7.45 8.34 -19.40
N SER A 189 -8.13 7.20 -19.28
CA SER A 189 -8.05 6.05 -20.19
C SER A 189 -9.29 5.90 -21.09
N CYS A 190 -10.22 6.86 -21.06
CA CYS A 190 -11.46 6.80 -21.83
C CYS A 190 -11.30 7.37 -23.26
N PRO A 191 -11.93 6.73 -24.27
CA PRO A 191 -12.71 5.50 -24.19
C PRO A 191 -11.85 4.24 -24.10
N GLY A 192 -12.31 3.24 -23.37
CA GLY A 192 -11.55 2.00 -23.15
C GLY A 192 -11.30 1.19 -24.42
N ALA A 193 -12.18 1.32 -25.42
CA ALA A 193 -12.06 0.61 -26.69
C ALA A 193 -10.74 0.93 -27.42
N THR A 194 -10.22 2.14 -27.27
CA THR A 194 -9.00 2.62 -27.96
C THR A 194 -7.72 2.36 -27.18
N LEU A 195 -7.78 1.74 -26.00
CA LEU A 195 -6.59 1.47 -25.21
C LEU A 195 -5.67 0.47 -25.91
N GLU A 196 -4.40 0.85 -26.07
CA GLU A 196 -3.36 -0.06 -26.52
C GLU A 196 -3.09 -1.13 -25.47
N ARG A 197 -2.96 -0.71 -24.21
CA ARG A 197 -2.74 -1.58 -23.05
C ARG A 197 -3.72 -1.25 -21.94
N VAL A 198 -4.26 -2.29 -21.31
CA VAL A 198 -5.12 -2.17 -20.13
C VAL A 198 -4.28 -2.52 -18.88
N PRO A 199 -4.29 -1.71 -17.81
CA PRO A 199 -3.68 -2.04 -16.52
C PRO A 199 -4.44 -3.16 -15.76
N VAL A 200 -4.53 -4.34 -16.37
CA VAL A 200 -5.47 -5.43 -16.01
C VAL A 200 -5.49 -5.73 -14.51
N ARG A 201 -4.34 -6.12 -13.93
CA ARG A 201 -4.22 -6.46 -12.50
C ARG A 201 -4.61 -5.29 -11.60
N ARG A 202 -4.08 -4.10 -11.90
CA ARG A 202 -4.25 -2.90 -11.10
C ARG A 202 -5.72 -2.45 -11.03
N TRP A 203 -6.42 -2.45 -12.16
CA TRP A 203 -7.83 -2.08 -12.19
C TRP A 203 -8.73 -3.14 -11.56
N ALA A 204 -8.40 -4.43 -11.69
CA ALA A 204 -9.11 -5.49 -10.99
C ALA A 204 -8.88 -5.44 -9.46
N ASP A 205 -7.69 -5.05 -8.99
CA ASP A 205 -7.40 -4.80 -7.57
C ASP A 205 -8.24 -3.64 -7.04
N LEU A 206 -8.25 -2.50 -7.73
CA LEU A 206 -9.05 -1.33 -7.34
C LEU A 206 -10.54 -1.64 -7.34
N TRP A 207 -11.05 -2.32 -8.37
CA TRP A 207 -12.45 -2.71 -8.46
C TRP A 207 -12.86 -3.64 -7.32
N SER A 208 -12.10 -4.72 -7.08
CA SER A 208 -12.42 -5.68 -6.02
C SER A 208 -12.37 -5.02 -4.66
N ARG A 209 -11.34 -4.19 -4.42
CA ARG A 209 -11.18 -3.47 -3.17
C ARG A 209 -12.31 -2.48 -2.93
N ALA A 210 -12.66 -1.68 -3.94
CA ALA A 210 -13.74 -0.72 -3.85
C ALA A 210 -15.07 -1.42 -3.59
N LEU A 211 -15.34 -2.52 -4.30
CA LEU A 211 -16.58 -3.28 -4.16
C LEU A 211 -16.73 -3.85 -2.75
N LEU A 212 -15.70 -4.51 -2.23
CA LEU A 212 -15.74 -5.09 -0.88
C LEU A 212 -15.86 -4.03 0.21
N LEU A 213 -15.24 -2.85 0.02
CA LEU A 213 -15.39 -1.74 0.97
C LEU A 213 -16.77 -1.09 0.96
N THR A 214 -17.60 -1.35 -0.05
CA THR A 214 -19.00 -0.91 -0.01
C THR A 214 -19.89 -1.81 0.84
N VAL A 215 -19.40 -3.00 1.25
CA VAL A 215 -20.18 -3.95 2.05
C VAL A 215 -20.30 -3.44 3.48
N PRO A 216 -21.50 -3.43 4.08
CA PRO A 216 -21.72 -3.19 5.50
C PRO A 216 -20.68 -3.85 6.41
N GLY A 217 -20.13 -3.13 7.39
CA GLY A 217 -19.12 -3.66 8.32
C GLY A 217 -17.69 -3.88 7.76
N SER A 218 -17.46 -3.67 6.46
CA SER A 218 -16.13 -3.85 5.83
C SER A 218 -15.05 -2.84 6.21
N ALA A 219 -15.43 -1.67 6.75
CA ALA A 219 -14.46 -0.62 7.06
C ALA A 219 -13.55 -0.95 8.24
N GLY A 220 -13.86 -2.04 8.96
CA GLY A 220 -13.27 -2.33 10.26
C GLY A 220 -13.78 -1.34 11.31
N GLU A 221 -13.86 -1.78 12.55
CA GLU A 221 -13.97 -0.84 13.66
C GLU A 221 -12.64 -0.10 13.80
N TRP A 222 -12.70 1.20 14.09
CA TRP A 222 -11.50 1.94 14.46
C TRP A 222 -11.00 1.32 15.76
N SER A 223 -9.82 0.71 15.76
CA SER A 223 -9.32 0.10 16.98
C SER A 223 -8.97 1.20 17.98
N ASP A 224 -9.57 1.15 19.16
CA ASP A 224 -9.30 2.04 20.29
C ASP A 224 -7.96 1.73 21.00
N GLY A 225 -7.02 1.08 20.29
CA GLY A 225 -5.70 0.77 20.82
C GLY A 225 -4.83 2.02 20.94
N SER A 226 -4.04 2.09 22.00
CA SER A 226 -3.01 3.12 22.16
C SER A 226 -1.71 2.49 22.67
N VAL A 227 -0.58 3.10 22.30
CA VAL A 227 0.75 2.62 22.67
C VAL A 227 1.57 3.73 23.32
N THR A 228 2.33 3.36 24.34
CA THR A 228 3.27 4.22 25.05
C THR A 228 4.65 3.56 25.01
N GLY A 229 5.68 4.32 24.62
CA GLY A 229 7.02 3.77 24.42
C GLY A 229 7.86 4.58 23.46
N ARG A 230 8.95 3.97 23.01
CA ARG A 230 9.94 4.63 22.14
C ARG A 230 9.79 4.17 20.70
N LEU A 231 9.66 5.12 19.78
CA LEU A 231 9.66 4.92 18.34
C LEU A 231 11.07 5.16 17.79
N LEU A 232 11.59 4.21 17.01
CA LEU A 232 12.90 4.25 16.37
C LEU A 232 12.72 4.21 14.84
N PRO A 233 12.72 5.37 14.15
CA PRO A 233 12.55 5.43 12.70
C PRO A 233 13.67 4.69 11.95
N LEU A 234 13.29 3.88 10.97
CA LEU A 234 14.20 3.18 10.05
C LEU A 234 14.36 3.91 8.72
N GLY A 235 13.28 4.55 8.25
CA GLY A 235 13.26 5.26 6.97
C GLY A 235 11.85 5.64 6.55
N VAL A 236 11.73 6.28 5.39
CA VAL A 236 10.47 6.82 4.88
C VAL A 236 10.24 6.40 3.44
N ASP A 237 9.07 5.82 3.20
CA ASP A 237 8.50 5.63 1.87
C ASP A 237 7.61 6.82 1.53
N VAL A 238 7.75 7.40 0.34
CA VAL A 238 6.93 8.53 -0.11
C VAL A 238 6.11 8.10 -1.31
N GLN A 239 4.81 8.05 -1.11
CA GLN A 239 3.83 7.61 -2.09
C GLN A 239 3.17 8.84 -2.72
N GLU A 240 3.35 9.00 -4.02
CA GLU A 240 2.87 10.15 -4.78
C GLU A 240 1.71 9.75 -5.70
N HIS A 241 0.60 10.47 -5.59
CA HIS A 241 -0.52 10.45 -6.53
C HIS A 241 -0.67 11.84 -7.18
N ALA A 242 -1.42 11.96 -8.27
CA ALA A 242 -1.68 13.26 -8.89
C ALA A 242 -2.36 14.25 -7.90
N THR A 243 -3.24 13.74 -7.03
CA THR A 243 -4.07 14.56 -6.12
C THR A 243 -3.70 14.45 -4.64
N ALA A 244 -2.77 13.57 -4.28
CA ALA A 244 -2.41 13.32 -2.89
C ALA A 244 -0.94 12.89 -2.77
N VAL A 245 -0.37 13.09 -1.60
CA VAL A 245 0.93 12.54 -1.21
C VAL A 245 0.85 11.97 0.20
N GLN A 246 1.58 10.89 0.43
CA GLN A 246 1.78 10.30 1.74
C GLN A 246 3.26 10.04 1.99
N ALA A 247 3.76 10.44 3.15
CA ALA A 247 5.02 9.94 3.68
C ALA A 247 4.72 8.92 4.78
N GLN A 248 5.20 7.69 4.60
CA GLN A 248 5.04 6.58 5.53
C GLN A 248 6.39 6.26 6.16
N VAL A 249 6.52 6.55 7.45
CA VAL A 249 7.69 6.21 8.23
C VAL A 249 7.58 4.76 8.69
N HIS A 250 8.57 3.95 8.36
CA HIS A 250 8.72 2.60 8.90
C HIS A 250 9.63 2.66 10.12
N ALA A 251 9.22 2.03 11.22
CA ALA A 251 9.93 2.14 12.49
C ALA A 251 9.87 0.85 13.31
N VAL A 252 10.81 0.72 14.24
CA VAL A 252 10.72 -0.22 15.36
C VAL A 252 10.14 0.53 16.55
N PHE A 253 9.10 -0.02 17.16
CA PHE A 253 8.52 0.48 18.41
C PHE A 253 8.96 -0.40 19.58
N GLU A 254 9.48 0.21 20.63
CA GLU A 254 9.83 -0.42 21.90
C GLU A 254 8.78 -0.01 22.96
N PRO A 255 7.91 -0.94 23.38
CA PRO A 255 6.93 -0.67 24.42
C PRO A 255 7.55 -0.22 25.75
N ALA A 256 6.94 0.76 26.42
CA ALA A 256 7.41 1.25 27.72
C ALA A 256 7.26 0.21 28.85
N ASP A 257 6.36 -0.76 28.67
CA ASP A 257 6.13 -1.87 29.60
C ASP A 257 7.21 -2.98 29.50
N GLY A 258 8.20 -2.81 28.62
CA GLY A 258 9.27 -3.77 28.39
C GLY A 258 8.87 -4.96 27.51
N GLY A 259 7.70 -4.90 26.86
CA GLY A 259 7.26 -5.89 25.88
C GLY A 259 8.19 -6.01 24.65
N ALA A 260 7.95 -7.05 23.84
CA ALA A 260 8.74 -7.28 22.63
C ALA A 260 8.66 -6.09 21.66
N PRO A 261 9.77 -5.72 20.99
CA PRO A 261 9.74 -4.69 19.96
C PRO A 261 8.78 -5.06 18.83
N ARG A 262 8.13 -4.06 18.23
CA ARG A 262 7.13 -4.25 17.17
C ARG A 262 7.51 -3.44 15.94
N LEU A 263 7.22 -3.96 14.76
CA LEU A 263 7.26 -3.17 13.54
C LEU A 263 5.99 -2.34 13.47
N VAL A 264 6.15 -1.03 13.29
CA VAL A 264 5.04 -0.09 13.15
C VAL A 264 5.27 0.84 11.97
N ARG A 265 4.19 1.45 11.50
CA ARG A 265 4.23 2.48 10.46
C ARG A 265 3.56 3.74 10.98
N ALA A 266 4.07 4.90 10.63
CA ALA A 266 3.42 6.18 10.91
C ALA A 266 3.28 6.98 9.62
N GLY A 267 2.05 7.33 9.27
CA GLY A 267 1.74 8.01 8.00
C GLY A 267 1.33 9.46 8.19
N VAL A 268 1.86 10.35 7.34
CA VAL A 268 1.34 11.70 7.16
C VAL A 268 0.96 11.91 5.72
N SER A 269 -0.27 12.37 5.47
CA SER A 269 -0.80 12.55 4.12
C SER A 269 -1.38 13.95 3.95
N ALA A 270 -1.25 14.50 2.74
CA ALA A 270 -1.81 15.79 2.37
C ALA A 270 -2.39 15.74 0.93
N PRO A 271 -3.51 16.44 0.67
CA PRO A 271 -3.95 16.68 -0.70
C PRO A 271 -2.91 17.57 -1.41
N LYS A 272 -2.73 17.35 -2.72
CA LYS A 272 -1.85 18.16 -3.55
C LYS A 272 -2.40 18.36 -4.95
N PRO A 273 -2.08 19.48 -5.63
CA PRO A 273 -2.21 19.54 -7.08
C PRO A 273 -1.09 18.71 -7.75
N ASP A 274 -1.36 18.22 -8.95
CA ASP A 274 -0.45 17.41 -9.78
C ASP A 274 0.89 18.10 -10.07
N THR A 275 0.89 19.42 -10.10
CA THR A 275 2.06 20.29 -10.30
C THR A 275 3.06 20.32 -9.12
N VAL A 276 2.68 19.85 -7.92
CA VAL A 276 3.62 19.77 -6.79
C VAL A 276 4.27 18.40 -6.76
N VAL A 277 5.58 18.37 -7.07
CA VAL A 277 6.39 17.16 -7.22
C VAL A 277 7.75 17.32 -6.50
N GLY A 278 8.50 16.21 -6.34
CA GLY A 278 9.86 16.21 -5.81
C GLY A 278 9.97 16.83 -4.41
N ALA A 279 10.96 17.69 -4.17
CA ALA A 279 11.16 18.33 -2.86
C ALA A 279 9.98 19.20 -2.40
N GLY A 280 9.09 19.62 -3.31
CA GLY A 280 7.88 20.36 -2.97
C GLY A 280 6.89 19.56 -2.13
N LEU A 281 6.95 18.23 -2.19
CA LEU A 281 6.10 17.33 -1.42
C LEU A 281 6.29 17.55 0.09
N TRP A 282 7.53 17.73 0.55
CA TRP A 282 7.81 17.95 1.97
C TRP A 282 7.15 19.21 2.51
N GLN A 283 7.03 20.28 1.69
CA GLN A 283 6.39 21.51 2.13
C GLN A 283 4.90 21.31 2.46
N LEU A 284 4.22 20.41 1.77
CA LEU A 284 2.81 20.07 2.04
C LEU A 284 2.67 19.24 3.32
N LEU A 285 3.67 18.43 3.63
CA LEU A 285 3.67 17.52 4.78
C LEU A 285 4.25 18.18 6.05
N ARG A 286 5.03 19.25 5.91
CA ARG A 286 5.68 19.99 7.00
C ARG A 286 4.77 20.35 8.15
N PRO A 287 3.51 20.78 7.99
CA PRO A 287 2.66 21.11 9.15
C PRO A 287 2.47 19.98 10.18
N ARG A 288 2.91 18.74 9.89
CA ARG A 288 2.96 17.59 10.82
C ARG A 288 4.42 17.26 11.22
N MET A 289 5.07 18.25 11.85
CA MET A 289 6.53 18.44 11.88
C MET A 289 7.33 17.42 12.69
N SER A 290 6.82 16.86 13.79
CA SER A 290 7.72 16.20 14.76
C SER A 290 8.24 14.86 14.25
N LEU A 291 7.39 14.07 13.58
CA LEU A 291 7.78 12.79 12.96
C LEU A 291 8.81 12.97 11.85
N LEU A 292 8.54 13.89 10.93
CA LEU A 292 9.41 14.14 9.78
C LEU A 292 10.74 14.80 10.21
N GLY A 293 10.70 15.64 11.25
CA GLY A 293 11.90 16.17 11.91
C GLY A 293 12.76 15.06 12.49
N ALA A 294 12.17 14.16 13.30
CA ALA A 294 12.88 13.04 13.92
C ALA A 294 13.56 12.12 12.90
N VAL A 295 12.87 11.82 11.78
CA VAL A 295 13.47 11.09 10.65
C VAL A 295 14.67 11.82 10.08
N SER A 296 14.53 13.11 9.77
CA SER A 296 15.59 13.89 9.11
C SER A 296 16.80 14.12 9.99
N GLU A 297 16.61 14.19 11.31
CA GLU A 297 17.66 14.43 12.31
C GLU A 297 18.25 13.14 12.90
N GLY A 298 17.70 11.97 12.55
CA GLY A 298 18.12 10.68 13.11
C GLY A 298 17.85 10.60 14.62
N ARG A 299 16.61 10.86 15.04
CA ARG A 299 16.18 10.83 16.44
C ARG A 299 15.09 9.80 16.68
N SER A 300 15.05 9.25 17.89
CA SER A 300 13.89 8.52 18.39
C SER A 300 12.74 9.48 18.68
N MET A 301 11.56 8.92 18.95
CA MET A 301 10.45 9.66 19.52
C MET A 301 9.89 8.94 20.73
N GLU A 302 9.57 9.69 21.77
CA GLU A 302 8.83 9.20 22.93
C GLU A 302 7.33 9.41 22.65
N LEU A 303 6.56 8.32 22.70
CA LEU A 303 5.14 8.29 22.44
C LEU A 303 4.38 8.08 23.75
N ASP A 304 3.31 8.86 23.96
CA ASP A 304 2.42 8.73 25.10
C ASP A 304 0.98 8.49 24.63
N ALA A 305 0.50 7.27 24.82
CA ALA A 305 -0.82 6.81 24.40
C ALA A 305 -1.12 7.11 22.92
N MET A 306 -0.14 7.01 22.02
CA MET A 306 -0.33 7.22 20.58
C MET A 306 -1.37 6.21 20.04
N PRO A 307 -2.44 6.65 19.36
CA PRO A 307 -3.42 5.72 18.83
C PRO A 307 -2.80 4.82 17.75
N VAL A 308 -3.19 3.55 17.72
CA VAL A 308 -2.64 2.54 16.80
C VAL A 308 -3.74 1.65 16.24
N THR A 309 -3.62 1.30 14.96
CA THR A 309 -4.49 0.31 14.32
C THR A 309 -4.12 -1.11 14.74
N ALA A 310 -5.05 -2.07 14.57
CA ALA A 310 -4.74 -3.49 14.75
C ALA A 310 -3.57 -3.98 13.86
N GLU A 311 -3.32 -3.31 12.73
CA GLU A 311 -2.22 -3.60 11.79
C GLU A 311 -0.91 -2.88 12.12
N GLY A 312 -0.83 -2.18 13.26
CA GLY A 312 0.39 -1.48 13.69
C GLY A 312 0.64 -0.14 12.97
N ASP A 313 -0.39 0.46 12.37
CA ASP A 313 -0.31 1.84 11.86
C ASP A 313 -0.62 2.84 12.98
N LEU A 314 0.34 3.71 13.28
CA LEU A 314 0.16 4.82 14.22
C LEU A 314 -0.67 5.92 13.58
N LEU A 315 -1.75 6.31 14.25
CA LEU A 315 -2.54 7.49 13.88
C LEU A 315 -1.88 8.71 14.50
N TRP A 316 -1.04 9.38 13.71
CA TRP A 316 -0.12 10.40 14.21
C TRP A 316 -0.85 11.58 14.89
N ASP A 317 -0.54 11.77 16.18
CA ASP A 317 -1.00 12.87 17.02
C ASP A 317 0.22 13.62 17.60
N GLU A 318 0.42 14.87 17.18
CA GLU A 318 1.54 15.71 17.61
C GLU A 318 1.58 15.95 19.13
N GLU A 319 0.42 15.96 19.80
CA GLU A 319 0.35 16.20 21.25
C GLU A 319 0.89 15.01 22.06
N ARG A 320 0.96 13.84 21.43
CA ARG A 320 1.35 12.55 22.01
C ARG A 320 2.76 12.11 21.65
N ALA A 321 3.53 12.96 20.99
CA ALA A 321 4.86 12.63 20.50
C ALA A 321 5.88 13.71 20.89
N ARG A 322 7.06 13.27 21.34
CA ARG A 322 8.19 14.17 21.65
C ARG A 322 9.48 13.62 21.08
N ALA A 323 10.34 14.49 20.58
CA ALA A 323 11.67 14.08 20.12
C ALA A 323 12.47 13.47 21.28
N GLY A 324 13.00 12.28 21.07
CA GLY A 324 13.85 11.54 22.01
C GLY A 324 15.34 11.67 21.67
N GLU A 325 16.15 10.74 22.14
CA GLU A 325 17.61 10.70 21.94
C GLU A 325 18.00 10.43 20.46
N PRO A 326 19.26 10.70 20.06
CA PRO A 326 19.75 10.29 18.75
C PRO A 326 19.57 8.78 18.53
N ALA A 327 19.01 8.42 17.39
CA ALA A 327 18.76 7.04 16.97
C ALA A 327 19.15 6.87 15.51
N ASP A 328 20.34 6.30 15.30
CA ASP A 328 20.81 5.97 13.96
C ASP A 328 19.99 4.80 13.37
N PRO A 329 19.43 4.93 12.15
CA PRO A 329 18.61 3.89 11.54
C PRO A 329 19.33 2.56 11.32
N PHE A 330 20.63 2.59 11.00
CA PHE A 330 21.39 1.37 10.75
C PHE A 330 21.77 0.67 12.05
N ALA A 331 22.17 1.42 13.08
CA ALA A 331 22.38 0.88 14.43
C ALA A 331 21.09 0.27 14.98
N THR A 332 19.96 0.97 14.81
CA THR A 332 18.63 0.44 15.16
C THR A 332 18.35 -0.85 14.41
N ALA A 333 18.55 -0.88 13.10
CA ALA A 333 18.28 -2.04 12.28
C ALA A 333 19.14 -3.26 12.70
N ARG A 334 20.44 -3.05 12.92
CA ARG A 334 21.38 -4.10 13.37
C ARG A 334 20.98 -4.71 14.72
N VAL A 335 20.48 -3.88 15.64
CA VAL A 335 20.24 -4.29 17.04
C VAL A 335 18.81 -4.77 17.30
N ARG A 336 17.81 -4.18 16.63
CA ARG A 336 16.40 -4.35 16.98
C ARG A 336 15.56 -5.07 15.93
N LEU A 337 15.92 -4.99 14.65
CA LEU A 337 15.06 -5.46 13.57
C LEU A 337 14.82 -6.98 13.60
N ALA A 338 15.81 -7.76 14.06
CA ALA A 338 15.68 -9.21 14.15
C ALA A 338 14.70 -9.67 15.25
N ALA A 339 14.52 -8.86 16.29
CA ALA A 339 13.62 -9.16 17.41
C ALA A 339 12.22 -8.52 17.24
N ALA A 340 12.05 -7.63 16.26
CA ALA A 340 10.81 -6.90 16.07
C ALA A 340 9.75 -7.76 15.39
N THR A 341 8.56 -7.88 15.99
CA THR A 341 7.44 -8.65 15.42
C THR A 341 6.56 -7.78 14.54
N ALA A 342 6.09 -8.30 13.40
CA ALA A 342 5.07 -7.63 12.60
C ALA A 342 3.68 -7.78 13.24
N ALA A 343 2.84 -6.75 13.08
CA ALA A 343 1.42 -6.86 13.44
C ALA A 343 0.68 -7.73 12.41
N PRO A 344 -0.39 -8.44 12.82
CA PRO A 344 -1.21 -9.21 11.89
C PRO A 344 -1.88 -8.29 10.87
N VAL A 345 -2.02 -8.79 9.64
CA VAL A 345 -2.72 -8.09 8.55
C VAL A 345 -4.19 -8.49 8.54
N VAL A 346 -5.10 -7.51 8.58
CA VAL A 346 -6.55 -7.76 8.57
C VAL A 346 -6.97 -8.37 7.22
N PRO A 347 -8.01 -9.22 7.17
CA PRO A 347 -8.30 -10.03 5.98
C PRO A 347 -8.42 -9.26 4.66
N LEU A 348 -9.10 -8.10 4.65
CA LEU A 348 -9.25 -7.30 3.43
C LEU A 348 -7.94 -6.67 2.95
N ASP A 349 -6.94 -6.59 3.83
CA ASP A 349 -5.67 -5.90 3.63
C ASP A 349 -4.55 -6.87 3.24
N ARG A 350 -4.82 -8.18 3.29
CA ARG A 350 -3.93 -9.23 2.78
C ARG A 350 -3.91 -9.19 1.26
N HIS A 351 -2.89 -8.54 0.72
CA HIS A 351 -2.67 -8.44 -0.70
C HIS A 351 -1.17 -8.39 -1.00
N PRO A 352 -0.65 -9.09 -2.03
CA PRO A 352 0.79 -9.17 -2.27
C PRO A 352 1.45 -7.80 -2.46
N VAL A 353 0.77 -6.88 -3.18
CA VAL A 353 1.26 -5.49 -3.38
C VAL A 353 1.43 -4.68 -2.08
N ARG A 354 0.79 -5.11 -0.98
CA ARG A 354 0.91 -4.45 0.33
C ARG A 354 2.08 -4.95 1.16
N ILE A 355 2.77 -6.00 0.71
CA ILE A 355 3.99 -6.48 1.36
C ILE A 355 5.05 -5.38 1.28
N ALA A 356 5.48 -4.92 2.45
CA ALA A 356 6.50 -3.89 2.63
C ALA A 356 7.22 -4.16 3.96
N VAL A 357 8.16 -5.09 3.93
CA VAL A 357 8.81 -5.61 5.13
C VAL A 357 10.18 -4.96 5.32
N PRO A 358 10.41 -4.19 6.41
CA PRO A 358 11.72 -3.57 6.65
C PRO A 358 12.84 -4.59 6.81
N VAL A 359 13.93 -4.46 6.06
CA VAL A 359 15.10 -5.34 6.11
C VAL A 359 16.39 -4.53 6.18
N LEU A 360 17.42 -5.13 6.81
CA LEU A 360 18.80 -4.67 6.74
C LEU A 360 19.58 -5.66 5.88
N LEU A 361 20.22 -5.14 4.83
CA LEU A 361 21.14 -5.89 3.98
C LEU A 361 22.55 -5.36 4.15
N GLU A 362 23.50 -6.27 4.32
CA GLU A 362 24.93 -6.00 4.45
C GLU A 362 25.70 -7.13 3.76
N GLY A 363 26.94 -6.85 3.37
CA GLY A 363 27.81 -7.87 2.75
C GLY A 363 27.37 -8.29 1.34
N TYR A 364 26.55 -7.48 0.66
CA TYR A 364 26.19 -7.68 -0.74
C TYR A 364 27.20 -7.04 -1.69
N ALA A 365 27.23 -7.53 -2.93
CA ALA A 365 27.83 -6.82 -4.05
C ALA A 365 26.74 -6.17 -4.90
N ALA A 366 26.91 -4.89 -5.25
CA ALA A 366 25.98 -4.20 -6.13
C ALA A 366 26.37 -4.41 -7.59
N HIS A 367 25.41 -4.76 -8.42
CA HIS A 367 25.56 -4.97 -9.86
C HIS A 367 24.60 -4.06 -10.62
N SER A 368 25.11 -3.31 -11.58
CA SER A 368 24.30 -2.49 -12.48
C SER A 368 24.49 -3.00 -13.91
N GLU A 369 23.41 -3.51 -14.51
CA GLU A 369 23.37 -3.94 -15.90
C GLU A 369 22.27 -3.16 -16.65
N GLU A 370 22.15 -3.32 -17.97
CA GLU A 370 21.09 -2.67 -18.78
C GLU A 370 19.66 -2.97 -18.28
N GLY A 371 19.49 -4.03 -17.47
CA GLY A 371 18.21 -4.43 -16.86
C GLY A 371 17.90 -3.85 -15.48
N GLY A 372 18.76 -3.03 -14.88
CA GLY A 372 18.54 -2.40 -13.58
C GLY A 372 19.61 -2.69 -12.54
N LEU A 373 19.35 -2.28 -11.30
CA LEU A 373 20.24 -2.48 -10.15
C LEU A 373 19.85 -3.76 -9.40
N ALA A 374 20.83 -4.59 -9.04
CA ALA A 374 20.64 -5.77 -8.21
C ALA A 374 21.71 -5.88 -7.13
N PHE A 375 21.35 -6.46 -5.99
CA PHE A 375 22.28 -6.84 -4.93
C PHE A 375 22.50 -8.35 -4.94
N ASP A 376 23.74 -8.77 -5.09
CA ASP A 376 24.12 -10.18 -4.91
C ASP A 376 24.22 -10.50 -3.42
N LEU A 377 23.34 -11.38 -2.97
CA LEU A 377 23.26 -11.89 -1.62
C LEU A 377 23.70 -13.35 -1.60
N ALA A 378 25.00 -13.57 -1.38
CA ALA A 378 25.61 -14.89 -1.35
C ALA A 378 25.36 -15.71 -2.64
N GLY A 379 25.54 -15.07 -3.80
CA GLY A 379 25.37 -15.67 -5.13
C GLY A 379 23.93 -15.66 -5.65
N ARG A 380 23.01 -14.97 -4.97
CA ARG A 380 21.60 -14.83 -5.37
C ARG A 380 21.29 -13.35 -5.62
N PRO A 381 20.90 -12.96 -6.85
CA PRO A 381 20.54 -11.57 -7.13
C PRO A 381 19.19 -11.26 -6.50
N LEU A 382 19.11 -10.11 -5.82
CA LEU A 382 17.87 -9.46 -5.40
C LEU A 382 17.76 -8.14 -6.16
N ALA A 383 16.73 -8.02 -7.00
CA ALA A 383 16.49 -6.80 -7.76
C ALA A 383 16.16 -5.63 -6.82
N VAL A 384 16.70 -4.45 -7.15
CA VAL A 384 16.55 -3.22 -6.40
C VAL A 384 15.66 -2.27 -7.20
N ASP A 385 14.50 -1.95 -6.63
CA ASP A 385 13.52 -1.05 -7.23
C ASP A 385 13.93 0.41 -6.96
N THR A 386 14.75 0.94 -7.87
CA THR A 386 15.16 2.34 -7.83
C THR A 386 14.08 3.30 -8.35
N ASP A 387 13.07 2.80 -9.06
CA ASP A 387 11.99 3.62 -9.63
C ASP A 387 11.00 4.08 -8.56
N ARG A 388 10.85 3.29 -7.47
CA ARG A 388 10.09 3.68 -6.28
C ARG A 388 10.84 4.62 -5.33
N MET A 389 12.08 5.01 -5.64
CA MET A 389 12.80 5.96 -4.81
C MET A 389 12.25 7.37 -5.02
N PRO A 390 11.88 8.10 -3.96
CA PRO A 390 11.31 9.40 -4.14
C PRO A 390 12.37 10.40 -4.60
N ALA A 391 12.07 11.13 -5.68
CA ALA A 391 12.84 12.29 -6.13
C ALA A 391 12.76 13.50 -5.15
N ALA A 392 12.27 13.26 -3.93
CA ALA A 392 12.11 14.24 -2.88
C ALA A 392 13.29 14.25 -1.89
N GLY A 393 14.28 13.37 -2.01
CA GLY A 393 15.41 13.29 -1.08
C GLY A 393 16.78 13.16 -1.77
N PRO A 394 17.86 13.08 -0.97
CA PRO A 394 19.23 12.91 -1.48
C PRO A 394 19.59 11.47 -1.84
N LEU A 395 18.68 10.50 -1.62
CA LEU A 395 18.89 9.10 -1.96
C LEU A 395 18.74 8.92 -3.47
N THR A 396 19.83 8.60 -4.17
CA THR A 396 19.85 8.40 -5.63
C THR A 396 20.26 6.97 -6.01
N PRO A 397 19.91 6.49 -7.22
CA PRO A 397 20.34 5.17 -7.69
C PRO A 397 21.87 4.98 -7.62
N GLU A 398 22.66 6.01 -7.87
CA GLU A 398 24.12 5.97 -7.78
C GLU A 398 24.61 5.80 -6.35
N ALA A 399 23.95 6.45 -5.38
CA ALA A 399 24.26 6.27 -3.97
C ALA A 399 23.95 4.84 -3.51
N VAL A 400 22.87 4.25 -4.02
CA VAL A 400 22.50 2.85 -3.76
C VAL A 400 23.49 1.88 -4.41
N ALA A 401 23.90 2.12 -5.66
CA ALA A 401 24.91 1.30 -6.33
C ALA A 401 26.28 1.35 -5.62
N ALA A 402 26.64 2.50 -5.03
CA ALA A 402 27.90 2.70 -4.31
C ALA A 402 27.83 2.34 -2.80
N SER A 403 26.74 1.70 -2.36
CA SER A 403 26.50 1.41 -0.95
C SER A 403 27.12 0.08 -0.49
N HIS A 404 27.30 -0.05 0.82
CA HIS A 404 27.78 -1.28 1.47
C HIS A 404 26.84 -1.80 2.57
N ALA A 405 25.85 -1.00 2.96
CA ALA A 405 24.71 -1.42 3.75
C ALA A 405 23.45 -0.70 3.25
N CYS A 406 22.30 -1.38 3.31
CA CYS A 406 21.01 -0.86 2.89
C CYS A 406 19.94 -1.23 3.92
N VAL A 407 19.22 -0.21 4.40
CA VAL A 407 17.91 -0.39 5.05
C VAL A 407 16.86 -0.16 3.98
N GLY A 408 16.02 -1.17 3.74
CA GLY A 408 15.01 -1.13 2.68
C GLY A 408 13.73 -1.84 3.06
N LEU A 409 12.77 -1.84 2.14
CA LEU A 409 11.53 -2.61 2.22
C LEU A 409 11.63 -3.77 1.22
N LEU A 410 11.53 -4.99 1.72
CA LEU A 410 11.29 -6.15 0.88
C LEU A 410 9.83 -6.13 0.45
N ARG A 411 9.61 -6.17 -0.86
CA ARG A 411 8.30 -6.10 -1.51
C ARG A 411 8.10 -7.28 -2.44
N TRP A 412 6.85 -7.49 -2.82
CA TRP A 412 6.49 -8.39 -3.91
C TRP A 412 5.81 -7.58 -5.01
N ASP A 413 6.36 -7.67 -6.23
CA ASP A 413 5.77 -7.06 -7.42
C ASP A 413 6.02 -7.96 -8.62
N ALA A 414 5.08 -7.98 -9.58
CA ALA A 414 5.19 -8.71 -10.84
C ALA A 414 5.69 -10.18 -10.77
N GLY A 415 5.47 -10.89 -9.66
CA GLY A 415 5.90 -12.28 -9.50
C GLY A 415 7.29 -12.48 -8.90
N GLU A 416 7.92 -11.41 -8.40
CA GLU A 416 9.26 -11.46 -7.82
C GLU A 416 9.39 -10.61 -6.55
N PHE A 417 10.39 -10.94 -5.72
CA PHE A 417 10.78 -10.10 -4.60
C PHE A 417 11.69 -8.97 -5.06
N LEU A 418 11.37 -7.75 -4.63
CA LEU A 418 12.14 -6.55 -4.91
C LEU A 418 12.54 -5.85 -3.62
N LEU A 419 13.69 -5.19 -3.63
CA LEU A 419 14.12 -4.30 -2.55
C LEU A 419 13.86 -2.85 -2.92
N GLN A 420 13.01 -2.15 -2.16
CA GLN A 420 12.91 -0.69 -2.22
C GLN A 420 13.86 -0.06 -1.19
N PRO A 421 14.90 0.68 -1.60
CA PRO A 421 15.81 1.34 -0.66
C PRO A 421 15.13 2.48 0.12
N LEU A 422 15.33 2.52 1.44
CA LEU A 422 14.93 3.65 2.29
C LEU A 422 16.15 4.48 2.75
N ALA A 423 17.26 3.79 2.98
CA ALA A 423 18.52 4.40 3.38
C ALA A 423 19.70 3.51 2.99
N VAL A 424 20.85 4.13 2.71
CA VAL A 424 22.10 3.42 2.40
C VAL A 424 23.30 4.02 3.16
N GLU A 425 24.26 3.18 3.53
CA GLU A 425 25.58 3.62 3.97
C GLU A 425 26.54 3.58 2.76
N THR A 426 27.21 4.70 2.50
CA THR A 426 28.26 4.82 1.48
C THR A 426 29.53 5.43 2.09
N THR A 427 30.63 5.46 1.33
CA THR A 427 31.91 6.03 1.77
C THR A 427 32.19 7.34 1.07
N VAL A 428 32.25 8.44 1.83
CA VAL A 428 32.65 9.76 1.34
C VAL A 428 33.92 10.19 2.06
N ARG A 429 34.99 10.48 1.31
CA ARG A 429 36.30 10.89 1.88
C ARG A 429 36.79 9.95 3.00
N LYS A 430 36.65 8.63 2.77
CA LYS A 430 37.01 7.55 3.72
C LYS A 430 36.18 7.51 5.02
N LYS A 431 35.04 8.21 5.08
CA LYS A 431 34.10 8.13 6.19
C LYS A 431 32.80 7.49 5.72
N THR A 432 32.27 6.58 6.52
CA THR A 432 30.91 6.06 6.33
C THR A 432 29.92 7.20 6.56
N VAL A 433 29.00 7.38 5.61
CA VAL A 433 27.93 8.37 5.66
C VAL A 433 26.64 7.68 5.27
N ALA A 434 25.58 7.93 6.04
CA ALA A 434 24.25 7.45 5.73
C ALA A 434 23.50 8.48 4.85
N VAL A 435 22.78 7.98 3.85
CA VAL A 435 21.93 8.75 2.95
C VAL A 435 20.52 8.19 3.04
N HIS A 436 19.52 9.02 3.32
CA HIS A 436 18.15 8.59 3.59
C HIS A 436 17.15 9.28 2.67
N ALA A 437 16.09 8.58 2.26
CA ALA A 437 15.01 9.14 1.46
C ALA A 437 14.31 10.33 2.16
N GLY A 438 14.16 10.26 3.50
CA GLY A 438 13.53 11.29 4.33
C GLY A 438 14.45 12.41 4.81
N ALA A 439 15.71 12.49 4.36
CA ALA A 439 16.69 13.44 4.91
C ALA A 439 16.33 14.93 4.72
N TRP A 440 15.44 15.26 3.78
CA TRP A 440 14.96 16.63 3.56
C TRP A 440 13.60 16.92 4.21
N ALA A 441 13.00 15.94 4.90
CA ALA A 441 11.61 16.03 5.37
C ALA A 441 11.40 17.14 6.43
N GLY A 442 12.30 17.28 7.39
CA GLY A 442 12.31 18.36 8.39
C GLY A 442 12.88 19.70 7.89
N GLY A 443 13.27 19.78 6.62
CA GLY A 443 14.11 20.86 6.08
C GLY A 443 15.59 20.48 6.06
N THR A 444 16.35 21.11 5.16
CA THR A 444 17.72 20.71 4.90
C THR A 444 18.68 21.89 4.76
N THR A 445 19.94 21.67 5.16
CA THR A 445 21.06 22.58 4.88
C THR A 445 21.86 22.17 3.65
N ASP A 446 21.50 21.05 3.02
CA ASP A 446 22.08 20.62 1.76
C ASP A 446 21.76 21.64 0.66
N LYS A 447 22.78 22.05 -0.11
CA LYS A 447 22.63 23.03 -1.17
C LYS A 447 21.67 22.57 -2.26
N ALA A 448 21.67 21.27 -2.59
CA ALA A 448 20.77 20.71 -3.58
C ALA A 448 19.32 20.75 -3.08
N GLY A 449 19.09 20.29 -1.85
CA GLY A 449 17.78 20.35 -1.20
C GLY A 449 17.23 21.77 -1.04
N VAL A 450 18.03 22.73 -0.55
CA VAL A 450 17.64 24.15 -0.44
C VAL A 450 17.23 24.74 -1.79
N ARG A 451 17.96 24.40 -2.87
CA ARG A 451 17.63 24.87 -4.22
C ARG A 451 16.33 24.23 -4.72
N ALA A 452 16.14 22.93 -4.49
CA ALA A 452 14.94 22.20 -4.90
C ALA A 452 13.70 22.72 -4.16
N GLU A 453 13.80 22.95 -2.86
CA GLU A 453 12.72 23.55 -2.06
C GLU A 453 12.36 24.96 -2.53
N LYS A 454 13.37 25.81 -2.79
CA LYS A 454 13.11 27.16 -3.31
C LYS A 454 12.34 27.13 -4.63
N ALA A 455 12.76 26.27 -5.56
CA ALA A 455 12.10 26.12 -6.86
C ALA A 455 10.63 25.66 -6.70
N ALA A 456 10.36 24.75 -5.77
CA ALA A 456 9.01 24.31 -5.47
C ALA A 456 8.13 25.44 -4.88
N THR A 457 8.67 26.24 -3.95
CA THR A 457 7.97 27.39 -3.36
C THR A 457 7.56 28.41 -4.42
N ASP A 458 8.46 28.73 -5.34
CA ASP A 458 8.22 29.71 -6.41
C ASP A 458 7.07 29.23 -7.33
N ALA A 459 7.02 27.93 -7.64
CA ALA A 459 5.94 27.34 -8.45
C ALA A 459 4.57 27.41 -7.73
N VAL A 460 4.51 27.07 -6.44
CA VAL A 460 3.27 27.11 -5.65
C VAL A 460 2.74 28.55 -5.49
N ALA A 461 3.64 29.53 -5.31
CA ALA A 461 3.26 30.93 -5.23
C ALA A 461 2.55 31.42 -6.50
N VAL A 462 3.08 31.07 -7.68
CA VAL A 462 2.47 31.39 -8.98
C VAL A 462 1.09 30.76 -9.13
N LEU A 463 0.91 29.51 -8.70
CA LEU A 463 -0.38 28.81 -8.75
C LEU A 463 -1.42 29.47 -7.85
N ARG A 464 -1.04 29.83 -6.61
CA ARG A 464 -1.92 30.54 -5.67
C ARG A 464 -2.34 31.90 -6.21
N GLU A 465 -1.42 32.64 -6.82
CA GLU A 465 -1.73 33.91 -7.47
C GLU A 465 -2.74 33.74 -8.61
N ARG A 466 -2.54 32.74 -9.48
CA ARG A 466 -3.45 32.44 -10.60
C ARG A 466 -4.83 32.01 -10.10
N ALA A 467 -4.91 31.12 -9.11
CA ALA A 467 -6.16 30.69 -8.51
C ALA A 467 -6.91 31.86 -7.84
N GLY A 468 -6.20 32.72 -7.12
CA GLY A 468 -6.78 33.93 -6.51
C GLY A 468 -7.33 34.93 -7.52
N ARG A 469 -6.76 35.00 -8.74
CA ARG A 469 -7.31 35.81 -9.84
C ARG A 469 -8.56 35.18 -10.48
N LEU A 470 -8.62 33.85 -10.53
CA LEU A 470 -9.77 33.11 -11.08
C LEU A 470 -10.99 33.17 -10.14
N LEU A 471 -10.79 33.13 -8.83
CA LEU A 471 -11.85 33.21 -7.81
C LEU A 471 -12.39 34.63 -7.58
N ARG A 472 -11.76 35.65 -8.17
CA ARG A 472 -12.20 37.06 -8.10
C ARG A 472 -13.02 37.51 -9.32
N LYS A 473 -13.34 36.58 -10.21
CA LYS A 473 -14.32 36.73 -11.29
C LYS A 473 -15.52 35.86 -10.98
#